data_AF-A0A9E5QYY3-F1
#
_entry.id   AF-A0A9E5QYY3-F1
#
_cell.length_a   1.000
_cell.length_b   1.000
_cell.length_c   1.000
_cell.angle_alpha   90.00
_cell.angle_beta   90.00
_cell.angle_gamma   90.00
#
_symmetry.space_group_name_H-M   'P 1'
#
loop_
_entity.id
_entity.type
_entity.pdbx_description
1 polymer ?
#
loop_
_entity_poly.entity_id
_entity_poly.type
_entity_poly.pdbx_seq_one_letter_code
_entity_poly.pdbx_strand_id
1 'polypeptide(L)'
;MRVLLIYSTANLGGAEIYALNLMEVLGAGGVEFTLVAPYGSFIGAQARQRGIRVLEAPITYPEFDGTALVQCAYQTMAALRHNKPDLIHVHHLPAALVGQFISAQWQIPLLMALDSAYLREPYRQFIASTECALMVASPGGIFPPDQRWAGFPGDDLRCGTGR
;
A
#
# COMPACT_ATOMS: atom_id res chain seq x y z
N MET A 1 2.38 -17.04 -2.07
CA MET A 1 2.57 -15.82 -1.27
C MET A 1 1.23 -15.11 -1.19
N ARG A 2 0.85 -14.60 -0.02
CA ARG A 2 -0.39 -13.86 0.21
C ARG A 2 -0.09 -12.39 0.45
N VAL A 3 -0.77 -11.51 -0.28
CA VAL A 3 -0.59 -10.07 -0.17
C VAL A 3 -1.89 -9.42 0.28
N LEU A 4 -1.81 -8.64 1.35
CA LEU A 4 -2.87 -7.72 1.74
C LEU A 4 -2.62 -6.38 1.08
N LEU A 5 -3.44 -6.03 0.10
CA LEU A 5 -3.40 -4.74 -0.58
C LEU A 5 -4.38 -3.78 0.10
N ILE A 6 -3.94 -2.59 0.51
CA ILE A 6 -4.80 -1.59 1.17
C ILE A 6 -4.83 -0.30 0.36
N TYR A 7 -6.04 0.13 -0.01
CA TYR A 7 -6.32 1.40 -0.69
C TYR A 7 -7.25 2.27 0.14
N SER A 8 -7.13 3.59 -0.03
CA SER A 8 -7.93 4.60 0.67
C SER A 8 -8.68 5.55 -0.27
N THR A 9 -8.61 5.33 -1.58
CA THR A 9 -9.21 6.14 -2.64
C THR A 9 -10.37 5.39 -3.28
N ALA A 10 -11.53 6.05 -3.42
CA ALA A 10 -12.72 5.43 -4.03
C ALA A 10 -12.74 5.55 -5.56
N ASN A 11 -12.04 6.54 -6.10
CA ASN A 11 -12.09 6.93 -7.51
C ASN A 11 -11.02 6.23 -8.35
N LEU A 12 -11.20 6.24 -9.68
CA LEU A 12 -10.20 5.79 -10.62
C LEU A 12 -9.02 6.77 -10.70
N GLY A 13 -7.80 6.24 -10.58
CA GLY A 13 -6.54 6.94 -10.79
C GLY A 13 -5.42 6.00 -11.26
N GLY A 14 -4.21 6.55 -11.40
CA GLY A 14 -3.04 5.78 -11.85
C GLY A 14 -2.64 4.67 -10.87
N ALA A 15 -2.76 4.93 -9.57
CA ALA A 15 -2.49 3.96 -8.51
C ALA A 15 -3.41 2.74 -8.62
N GLU A 16 -4.71 2.95 -8.88
CA GLU A 16 -5.69 1.88 -8.98
C GLU A 16 -5.46 1.02 -10.23
N ILE A 17 -5.16 1.65 -11.37
CA ILE A 17 -4.80 0.93 -12.61
C ILE A 17 -3.55 0.08 -12.38
N TYR A 18 -2.53 0.66 -11.73
CA TYR A 18 -1.31 -0.05 -11.36
C TYR A 18 -1.61 -1.28 -10.49
N ALA A 19 -2.41 -1.14 -9.43
CA ALA A 19 -2.76 -2.27 -8.58
C ALA A 19 -3.56 -3.36 -9.31
N LEU A 20 -4.49 -2.98 -10.19
CA LEU A 20 -5.23 -3.98 -10.98
C LEU A 20 -4.28 -4.79 -11.87
N ASN A 21 -3.33 -4.12 -12.54
CA ASN A 21 -2.31 -4.79 -13.34
C ASN A 21 -1.39 -5.66 -12.48
N LEU A 22 -0.99 -5.18 -11.30
CA LEU A 22 -0.15 -5.92 -10.36
C LEU A 22 -0.86 -7.21 -9.91
N MET A 23 -2.13 -7.11 -9.51
CA MET A 23 -2.93 -8.26 -9.08
C MET A 23 -3.12 -9.27 -10.20
N GLU A 24 -3.29 -8.81 -11.44
CA GLU A 24 -3.41 -9.68 -12.61
C GLU A 24 -2.11 -10.42 -12.92
N VAL A 25 -1.00 -9.69 -13.07
CA VAL A 25 0.29 -10.26 -13.46
C VAL A 25 0.84 -11.18 -12.38
N LEU A 26 0.86 -10.73 -11.11
CA LEU A 26 1.36 -11.55 -10.01
C LEU A 26 0.37 -12.65 -9.61
N GLY A 27 -0.93 -12.41 -9.78
CA GLY A 27 -1.97 -13.42 -9.57
C GLY A 27 -1.80 -14.62 -10.50
N ALA A 28 -1.50 -14.37 -11.77
CA ALA A 28 -1.15 -15.43 -12.73
C ALA A 28 0.11 -16.22 -12.32
N GLY A 29 1.01 -15.60 -11.55
CA GLY A 29 2.19 -16.23 -10.96
C GLY A 29 1.94 -16.95 -9.63
N GLY A 30 0.69 -17.07 -9.17
CA GLY A 30 0.35 -17.77 -7.92
C GLY A 30 0.40 -16.90 -6.66
N VAL A 31 0.42 -15.56 -6.80
CA VAL A 31 0.26 -14.65 -5.66
C VAL A 31 -1.22 -14.48 -5.35
N GLU A 32 -1.61 -14.72 -4.12
CA GLU A 32 -2.99 -14.54 -3.66
C GLU A 32 -3.16 -13.14 -3.08
N PHE A 33 -4.15 -12.39 -3.58
CA PHE A 33 -4.45 -11.05 -3.10
C PHE A 33 -5.73 -11.03 -2.25
N THR A 34 -5.70 -10.28 -1.16
CA THR A 34 -6.91 -9.73 -0.53
C THR A 34 -6.80 -8.21 -0.57
N LEU A 35 -7.86 -7.55 -1.03
CA LEU A 35 -7.93 -6.10 -1.11
C LEU A 35 -8.77 -5.54 0.05
N VAL A 36 -8.25 -4.53 0.73
CA VAL A 36 -9.02 -3.63 1.61
C VAL A 36 -9.19 -2.31 0.86
N ALA A 37 -10.42 -1.84 0.70
CA ALA A 37 -10.71 -0.63 -0.06
C ALA A 37 -11.91 0.14 0.50
N PRO A 38 -12.09 1.41 0.13
CA PRO A 38 -13.28 2.17 0.52
C PRO A 38 -14.56 1.53 -0.03
N TYR A 39 -15.68 1.74 0.68
CA TYR A 39 -17.01 1.31 0.23
C TYR A 39 -17.31 1.79 -1.20
N GLY A 40 -17.76 0.89 -2.05
CA GLY A 40 -18.17 1.23 -3.42
C GLY A 40 -17.03 1.73 -4.32
N SER A 41 -15.77 1.53 -3.92
CA SER A 41 -14.61 1.98 -4.69
C SER A 41 -14.52 1.29 -6.06
N PHE A 42 -14.00 2.03 -7.05
CA PHE A 42 -13.74 1.51 -8.39
C PHE A 42 -12.84 0.25 -8.34
N ILE A 43 -11.72 0.33 -7.61
CA ILE A 43 -10.80 -0.79 -7.46
C ILE A 43 -11.45 -1.99 -6.77
N GLY A 44 -12.31 -1.76 -5.77
CA GLY A 44 -13.08 -2.81 -5.10
C GLY A 44 -14.03 -3.54 -6.05
N ALA A 45 -14.78 -2.79 -6.87
CA ALA A 45 -15.66 -3.39 -7.88
C ALA A 45 -14.87 -4.21 -8.92
N GLN A 46 -13.76 -3.65 -9.41
CA GLN A 46 -12.88 -4.30 -10.39
C GLN A 46 -12.17 -5.54 -9.86
N ALA A 47 -11.75 -5.55 -8.59
CA ALA A 47 -11.13 -6.70 -7.95
C ALA A 47 -12.14 -7.85 -7.78
N ARG A 48 -13.38 -7.55 -7.37
CA ARG A 48 -14.45 -8.56 -7.26
C ARG A 48 -14.76 -9.24 -8.59
N GLN A 49 -14.81 -8.48 -9.68
CA GLN A 49 -15.04 -9.03 -11.03
C GLN A 49 -13.95 -10.04 -11.43
N ARG A 50 -12.74 -9.91 -10.86
CA ARG A 50 -11.61 -10.83 -11.07
C ARG A 50 -11.54 -11.96 -10.02
N GLY A 51 -12.56 -12.12 -9.18
CA GLY A 51 -12.60 -13.14 -8.13
C GLY A 51 -11.68 -12.87 -6.94
N ILE A 52 -11.13 -11.66 -6.83
CA ILE A 52 -10.26 -11.27 -5.71
C ILE A 52 -11.14 -10.95 -4.50
N ARG A 53 -10.74 -11.43 -3.33
CA ARG A 53 -11.44 -11.14 -2.08
C ARG A 53 -11.30 -9.64 -1.75
N VAL A 54 -12.43 -8.98 -1.52
CA VAL A 54 -12.47 -7.56 -1.13
C VAL A 54 -13.13 -7.39 0.22
N LEU A 55 -12.45 -6.66 1.11
CA LEU A 55 -12.95 -6.19 2.40
C LEU A 55 -13.20 -4.68 2.27
N GLU A 56 -14.45 -4.25 2.39
CA GLU A 56 -14.75 -2.82 2.38
C GLU A 56 -14.66 -2.24 3.78
N ALA A 57 -14.10 -1.04 3.87
CA ALA A 57 -13.88 -0.35 5.13
C ALA A 57 -14.11 1.17 5.00
N PRO A 58 -14.39 1.88 6.10
CA PRO A 58 -14.50 3.33 6.13
C PRO A 58 -13.11 3.99 6.13
N ILE A 59 -12.34 3.73 5.08
CA ILE A 59 -11.02 4.34 4.85
C ILE A 59 -11.12 5.29 3.68
N THR A 60 -10.68 6.53 3.87
CA THR A 60 -10.78 7.57 2.85
C THR A 60 -9.48 8.37 2.76
N TYR A 61 -9.26 8.98 1.61
CA TYR A 61 -8.20 9.94 1.32
C TYR A 61 -8.82 11.16 0.62
N PRO A 62 -8.41 12.40 0.96
CA PRO A 62 -7.32 12.78 1.86
C PRO A 62 -7.70 12.81 3.35
N GLU A 63 -8.98 12.76 3.68
CA GLU A 63 -9.48 12.85 5.05
C GLU A 63 -9.55 11.49 5.72
N PHE A 64 -9.12 11.41 6.99
CA PHE A 64 -9.21 10.20 7.78
C PHE A 64 -9.51 10.52 9.24
N ASP A 65 -10.31 9.66 9.88
CA ASP A 65 -10.53 9.62 11.33
C ASP A 65 -9.70 8.48 11.93
N GLY A 66 -8.90 8.80 12.95
CA GLY A 66 -8.05 7.81 13.62
C GLY A 66 -8.85 6.63 14.18
N THR A 67 -10.06 6.87 14.68
CA THR A 67 -10.94 5.81 15.20
C THR A 67 -11.37 4.86 14.08
N ALA A 68 -11.79 5.41 12.93
CA ALA A 68 -12.13 4.64 11.75
C ALA A 68 -10.95 3.81 11.20
N LEU A 69 -9.73 4.35 11.21
CA LEU A 69 -8.53 3.60 10.80
C LEU A 69 -8.24 2.42 11.73
N VAL A 70 -8.30 2.62 13.05
CA VAL A 70 -8.09 1.54 14.02
C VAL A 70 -9.17 0.48 13.87
N GLN A 71 -10.43 0.88 13.71
CA GLN A 71 -11.54 -0.06 13.47
C GLN A 71 -11.34 -0.86 12.17
N CYS A 72 -10.93 -0.20 11.09
CA CYS A 72 -10.59 -0.84 9.82
C CYS A 72 -9.51 -1.92 10.01
N ALA A 73 -8.46 -1.61 10.78
CA ALA A 73 -7.38 -2.55 11.05
C ALA A 73 -7.88 -3.77 11.83
N TYR A 74 -8.66 -3.58 12.91
CA TYR A 74 -9.23 -4.69 13.67
C TYR A 74 -10.18 -5.57 12.85
N GLN A 75 -11.06 -4.97 12.05
CA GLN A 75 -11.98 -5.70 11.18
C GLN A 75 -11.22 -6.52 10.13
N THR A 76 -10.18 -5.93 9.53
CA THR A 76 -9.30 -6.62 8.59
C THR A 76 -8.60 -7.80 9.25
N MET A 77 -8.03 -7.60 10.45
CA MET A 77 -7.37 -8.66 11.19
C MET A 77 -8.32 -9.79 11.57
N ALA A 78 -9.53 -9.45 12.02
CA ALA A 78 -10.56 -10.44 12.36
C ALA A 78 -10.96 -11.28 11.14
N ALA A 79 -11.16 -10.63 9.98
CA ALA A 79 -11.54 -11.28 8.72
C ALA A 79 -10.45 -12.19 8.14
N LEU A 80 -9.19 -11.95 8.50
CA LEU A 80 -8.01 -12.65 8.00
C LEU A 80 -7.29 -13.49 9.06
N ARG A 81 -7.88 -13.67 10.25
CA ARG A 81 -7.23 -14.36 11.39
C ARG A 81 -6.71 -15.77 11.08
N HIS A 82 -7.35 -16.47 10.14
CA HIS A 82 -6.96 -17.83 9.70
C HIS A 82 -6.18 -17.85 8.38
N ASN A 83 -6.08 -16.72 7.69
CA ASN A 83 -5.45 -16.58 6.38
C ASN A 83 -4.64 -15.28 6.37
N LYS A 84 -3.63 -15.21 7.24
CA LYS A 84 -2.77 -14.03 7.36
C LYS A 84 -1.99 -13.80 6.06
N PRO A 85 -1.73 -12.54 5.68
CA PRO A 85 -0.86 -12.23 4.56
C PRO A 85 0.61 -12.48 4.92
N ASP A 86 1.46 -12.63 3.90
CA ASP A 86 2.92 -12.66 4.03
C ASP A 86 3.54 -11.26 3.82
N LEU A 87 2.79 -10.35 3.19
CA LEU A 87 3.18 -8.97 2.89
C LEU A 87 1.95 -8.05 2.94
N ILE A 88 2.12 -6.86 3.50
CA ILE A 88 1.13 -5.78 3.43
C ILE A 88 1.65 -4.75 2.43
N HIS A 89 0.86 -4.47 1.39
CA HIS A 89 1.18 -3.50 0.37
C HIS A 89 0.15 -2.37 0.41
N VAL A 90 0.61 -1.12 0.53
CA VAL A 90 -0.28 0.03 0.77
C VAL A 90 -0.03 1.14 -0.24
N HIS A 91 -1.12 1.79 -0.63
CA HIS A 91 -1.11 3.02 -1.42
C HIS A 91 -1.80 4.14 -0.63
N HIS A 92 -1.08 5.26 -0.47
CA HIS A 92 -1.45 6.44 0.30
C HIS A 92 -1.34 6.30 1.83
N LEU A 93 -1.22 7.45 2.51
CA LEU A 93 -0.96 7.53 3.94
C LEU A 93 -2.03 6.89 4.84
N PRO A 94 -3.36 7.09 4.62
CA PRO A 94 -4.36 6.45 5.47
C PRO A 94 -4.28 4.92 5.42
N ALA A 95 -4.05 4.35 4.23
CA ALA A 95 -3.83 2.92 4.05
C ALA A 95 -2.55 2.46 4.74
N ALA A 96 -1.50 3.27 4.70
CA ALA A 96 -0.24 2.98 5.38
C ALA A 96 -0.37 2.96 6.91
N LEU A 97 -1.18 3.85 7.50
CA LEU A 97 -1.47 3.84 8.94
C LEU A 97 -2.22 2.56 9.35
N VAL A 98 -3.21 2.12 8.57
CA VAL A 98 -3.88 0.83 8.79
C VAL A 98 -2.88 -0.32 8.65
N GLY A 99 -2.07 -0.30 7.58
CA GLY A 99 -1.05 -1.30 7.31
C GLY A 99 0.00 -1.41 8.41
N GLN A 100 0.45 -0.28 8.98
CA GLN A 100 1.37 -0.22 10.10
C GLN A 100 0.79 -0.92 11.33
N PHE A 101 -0.48 -0.66 11.67
CA PHE A 101 -1.12 -1.30 12.81
C PHE A 101 -1.17 -2.83 12.64
N ILE A 102 -1.56 -3.30 11.46
CA ILE A 102 -1.62 -4.74 11.14
C ILE A 102 -0.20 -5.34 11.13
N SER A 103 0.76 -4.65 10.51
CA SER A 103 2.17 -5.05 10.44
C SER A 103 2.76 -5.25 11.83
N ALA A 104 2.58 -4.28 12.72
CA ALA A 104 3.08 -4.34 14.10
C ALA A 104 2.46 -5.50 14.88
N GLN A 105 1.14 -5.70 14.74
CA GLN A 105 0.43 -6.75 15.46
C GLN A 105 0.77 -8.17 14.98
N TRP A 106 1.08 -8.34 13.70
CA TRP A 106 1.35 -9.65 13.09
C TRP A 106 2.80 -9.90 12.71
N GLN A 107 3.68 -8.92 12.89
CA GLN A 107 5.09 -8.97 12.49
C GLN A 107 5.26 -9.31 11.01
N ILE A 108 4.44 -8.68 10.16
CA ILE A 108 4.44 -8.87 8.70
C ILE A 108 5.06 -7.63 8.04
N PRO A 109 5.93 -7.78 7.02
CA PRO A 109 6.53 -6.65 6.33
C PRO A 109 5.47 -5.73 5.70
N LEU A 110 5.71 -4.42 5.81
CA LEU A 110 4.92 -3.37 5.20
C LEU A 110 5.70 -2.76 4.01
N LEU A 111 5.12 -2.81 2.82
CA LEU A 111 5.59 -2.13 1.62
C LEU A 111 4.67 -0.96 1.31
N MET A 112 5.23 0.25 1.27
CA MET A 112 4.54 1.45 0.86
C MET A 112 4.92 1.81 -0.57
N ALA A 113 3.92 1.89 -1.46
CA ALA A 113 4.10 2.42 -2.80
C ALA A 113 3.73 3.91 -2.86
N LEU A 114 4.63 4.70 -3.44
CA LEU A 114 4.43 6.12 -3.69
C LEU A 114 4.31 6.38 -5.19
N ASP A 115 3.11 6.79 -5.59
CA ASP A 115 2.77 7.10 -6.97
C ASP A 115 2.94 8.59 -7.31
N SER A 116 3.39 9.40 -6.32
CA SER A 116 3.64 10.84 -6.46
C SER A 116 5.14 11.13 -6.56
N ALA A 117 5.52 12.04 -7.46
CA ALA A 117 6.88 12.57 -7.54
C ALA A 117 7.28 13.41 -6.31
N TYR A 118 6.31 13.86 -5.52
CA TYR A 118 6.53 14.71 -4.35
C TYR A 118 6.14 13.98 -3.07
N LEU A 119 7.09 13.93 -2.13
CA LEU A 119 6.88 13.38 -0.80
C LEU A 119 6.44 14.49 0.16
N ARG A 120 5.14 14.53 0.47
CA ARG A 120 4.57 15.49 1.42
C ARG A 120 5.05 15.19 2.85
N GLU A 121 5.13 16.23 3.68
CA GLU A 121 5.66 16.12 5.05
C GLU A 121 5.01 15.00 5.90
N PRO A 122 3.68 14.77 5.87
CA PRO A 122 3.07 13.67 6.62
C PRO A 122 3.59 12.28 6.23
N TYR A 123 3.95 12.09 4.94
CA TYR A 123 4.56 10.83 4.49
C TYR A 123 5.99 10.70 4.99
N ARG A 124 6.76 11.80 5.05
CA ARG A 124 8.13 11.80 5.60
C ARG A 124 8.12 11.38 7.07
N GLN A 125 7.21 11.96 7.85
CA GLN A 125 7.05 11.63 9.26
C GLN A 125 6.66 10.16 9.45
N PHE A 126 5.72 9.66 8.65
CA PHE A 126 5.34 8.24 8.70
C PHE A 126 6.53 7.31 8.40
N ILE A 127 7.25 7.55 7.31
CA ILE A 127 8.41 6.73 6.90
C ILE A 127 9.53 6.80 7.95
N ALA A 128 9.79 7.98 8.53
CA ALA A 128 10.83 8.13 9.55
C ALA A 128 10.49 7.43 10.89
N SER A 129 9.22 7.14 11.15
CA SER A 129 8.73 6.55 12.40
C SER A 129 8.25 5.10 12.27
N THR A 130 8.31 4.53 11.07
CA THR A 130 7.74 3.21 10.78
C THR A 130 8.73 2.34 10.02
N GLU A 131 8.91 1.10 10.46
CA GLU A 131 9.63 0.10 9.67
C GLU A 131 8.79 -0.30 8.45
N CYS A 132 9.04 0.36 7.31
CA CYS A 132 8.43 0.00 6.04
C CYS A 132 9.46 0.02 4.90
N ALA A 133 9.30 -0.91 3.96
CA ALA A 133 9.96 -0.81 2.67
C ALA A 133 9.23 0.24 1.83
N LEU A 134 9.99 1.03 1.07
CA LEU A 134 9.44 2.06 0.19
C LEU A 134 9.69 1.68 -1.27
N MET A 135 8.66 1.76 -2.09
CA MET A 135 8.74 1.68 -3.53
C MET A 135 8.25 2.99 -4.14
N VAL A 136 9.06 3.61 -4.99
CA VAL A 136 8.73 4.89 -5.63
C VAL A 136 8.61 4.65 -7.13
N ALA A 137 7.43 4.90 -7.69
CA ALA A 137 7.12 4.61 -9.09
C ALA A 137 7.61 5.70 -10.08
N SER A 138 8.22 6.79 -9.61
CA SER A 138 8.59 7.91 -10.47
C SER A 138 10.01 7.77 -11.04
N PRO A 139 10.19 7.69 -12.38
CA PRO A 139 11.52 7.60 -13.01
C PRO A 139 12.30 8.92 -13.02
N GLY A 140 11.74 10.00 -12.47
CA GLY A 140 12.24 11.36 -12.68
C GLY A 140 11.94 12.34 -11.55
N GLY A 141 11.77 11.85 -10.32
CA GLY A 141 11.71 12.73 -9.15
C GLY A 141 13.04 13.46 -9.01
N ILE A 142 13.14 14.67 -9.55
CA ILE A 142 14.11 15.67 -9.10
C ILE A 142 13.72 15.96 -7.65
N PHE A 143 14.19 15.11 -6.72
CA PHE A 143 14.36 15.56 -5.36
C PHE A 143 15.31 16.75 -5.48
N PRO A 144 14.92 17.96 -5.02
CA PRO A 144 15.91 19.01 -4.88
C PRO A 144 17.08 18.44 -4.03
N PRO A 145 18.33 18.86 -4.27
CA PRO A 145 19.51 18.18 -3.70
C PRO A 145 19.48 18.00 -2.18
N ASP A 146 18.73 18.86 -1.49
CA ASP A 146 18.43 18.89 -0.05
C ASP A 146 17.33 17.91 0.39
N GLN A 147 16.55 17.35 -0.53
CA GLN A 147 15.51 16.35 -0.29
C GLN A 147 15.85 14.96 -0.82
N ARG A 148 17.04 14.76 -1.38
CA ARG A 148 17.60 13.41 -1.54
C ARG A 148 17.76 12.84 -0.15
N TRP A 149 17.11 11.71 0.10
CA TRP A 149 17.21 11.00 1.36
C TRP A 149 18.65 10.52 1.56
N ALA A 150 19.46 11.31 2.25
CA ALA A 150 20.76 10.89 2.77
C ALA A 150 20.51 9.90 3.92
N GLY A 151 20.22 8.64 3.59
CA GLY A 151 19.90 7.65 4.61
C GLY A 151 19.21 6.38 4.15
N PHE A 152 18.96 6.17 2.86
CA PHE A 152 18.70 4.81 2.41
C PHE A 152 20.01 4.00 2.55
N PRO A 153 20.06 2.88 3.29
CA PRO A 153 21.20 1.96 3.28
C PRO A 153 21.28 1.18 1.95
N GLY A 154 20.95 1.83 0.85
CA GLY A 154 20.67 1.27 -0.46
C GLY A 154 21.03 2.21 -1.60
N ASP A 155 22.05 3.07 -1.43
CA ASP A 155 22.77 3.65 -2.58
C ASP A 155 23.35 2.56 -3.53
N ASP A 156 23.22 1.28 -3.16
CA ASP A 156 23.48 0.09 -3.97
C ASP A 156 22.26 -0.53 -4.68
N LEU A 157 21.04 -0.02 -4.52
CA LEU A 157 19.92 -0.40 -5.40
C LEU A 157 19.97 0.41 -6.70
N ARG A 158 21.09 0.31 -7.41
CA ARG A 158 21.13 0.62 -8.84
C ARG A 158 20.23 -0.40 -9.51
N CYS A 159 19.11 0.04 -10.08
CA CYS A 159 18.48 -0.64 -11.20
C CYS A 159 19.54 -0.77 -12.30
N GLY A 160 20.28 -1.88 -12.27
CA GLY A 160 21.21 -2.26 -13.32
C GLY A 160 20.41 -2.46 -14.60
N THR A 161 20.35 -1.42 -15.42
CA THR A 161 20.09 -1.57 -16.84
C THR A 161 21.36 -2.16 -17.44
N GLY A 162 21.50 -3.48 -17.30
CA GLY A 162 22.48 -4.23 -18.07
C GLY A 162 22.07 -4.22 -19.52
N ARG A 163 22.69 -3.35 -20.31
CA ARG A 163 23.28 -3.65 -21.63
C ARG A 163 24.47 -2.72 -21.86
#